data_AF-A0A8D8AXZ2-F1
#
_entry.id   AF-A0A8D8AXZ2-F1
#
_cell.length_a   1.000
_cell.length_b   1.000
_cell.length_c   1.000
_cell.angle_alpha   90.00
_cell.angle_beta   90.00
_cell.angle_gamma   90.00
#
_symmetry.space_group_name_H-M   'P 1'
#
loop_
_entity.id
_entity.type
_entity.pdbx_description
1 polymer ?
#
loop_
_entity_poly.entity_id
_entity_poly.type
_entity_poly.pdbx_seq_one_letter_code
_entity_poly.pdbx_strand_id
1 'polypeptide(L)'
;WIWFTYIMLIMIRSIQSSEQSQTKYEEVVNEFRAYGFNKRLSTSLKRRMLKHLECRYRKRYFNESTIMRMMSDNLRRSVRMEACYHLLRYVDMFKGFPPTLIEDIVDSFTYEIYLENDVLIEAG
;
A
#
# COMPACT_ATOMS: atom_id res chain seq x y z
N TRP A 1 15.34 -6.12 41.05
CA TRP A 1 16.25 -5.66 39.98
C TRP A 1 16.06 -6.43 38.67
N ILE A 2 16.34 -7.74 38.60
CA ILE A 2 16.22 -8.55 37.37
C ILE A 2 14.78 -8.52 36.78
N TRP A 3 13.75 -8.62 37.62
CA TRP A 3 12.36 -8.53 37.18
C TRP A 3 11.99 -7.17 36.60
N PHE A 4 12.54 -6.09 37.16
CA PHE A 4 12.29 -4.73 36.67
C PHE A 4 12.94 -4.52 35.29
N THR A 5 14.19 -4.98 35.12
CA THR A 5 14.86 -4.94 33.81
C THR A 5 14.15 -5.81 32.77
N TYR A 6 13.59 -6.96 33.17
CA TYR A 6 12.83 -7.84 32.30
C TYR A 6 11.52 -7.20 31.82
N ILE A 7 10.74 -6.62 32.73
CA ILE A 7 9.51 -5.89 32.39
C ILE A 7 9.83 -4.69 31.48
N MET A 8 10.93 -3.98 31.74
CA MET A 8 11.36 -2.83 30.93
C MET A 8 11.74 -3.25 29.51
N LEU A 9 12.43 -4.38 29.34
CA LEU A 9 12.74 -4.93 28.02
C LEU A 9 11.49 -5.36 27.24
N ILE A 10 10.51 -5.98 27.91
CA ILE A 10 9.24 -6.37 27.26
C ILE A 10 8.45 -5.14 26.84
N MET A 11 8.40 -4.10 27.67
CA MET A 11 7.76 -2.82 27.34
C MET A 11 8.39 -2.20 26.08
N ILE A 12 9.72 -2.13 26.01
CA ILE A 12 10.43 -1.63 24.81
C ILE A 12 10.07 -2.47 23.58
N ARG A 13 10.13 -3.80 23.69
CA ARG A 13 9.82 -4.71 22.57
C ARG A 13 8.39 -4.55 22.06
N SER A 14 7.44 -4.37 22.98
CA SER A 14 6.02 -4.18 22.65
C SER A 14 5.79 -2.87 21.89
N ILE A 15 6.37 -1.77 22.37
CA ILE A 15 6.31 -0.47 21.69
C ILE A 15 6.95 -0.57 20.31
N GLN A 16 8.15 -1.17 20.23
CA GLN A 16 8.82 -1.39 18.96
C GLN A 16 7.97 -2.21 17.99
N SER A 17 7.27 -3.26 18.46
CA SER A 17 6.40 -4.09 17.60
C SER A 17 5.19 -3.35 17.05
N SER A 18 4.61 -2.43 17.82
CA SER A 18 3.49 -1.58 17.37
C SER A 18 3.92 -0.63 16.26
N GLU A 19 5.10 -0.01 16.43
CA GLU A 19 5.56 1.08 15.58
C GLU A 19 6.36 0.61 14.35
N GLN A 20 6.64 -0.69 14.18
CA GLN A 20 7.49 -1.19 13.08
C GLN A 20 7.01 -0.74 11.70
N SER A 21 5.69 -0.69 11.47
CA SER A 21 5.13 -0.24 10.19
C SER A 21 5.37 1.25 9.91
N GLN A 22 5.39 2.07 10.97
CA GLN A 22 5.65 3.50 10.89
C GLN A 22 7.15 3.78 10.77
N THR A 23 8.00 3.09 11.55
CA THR A 23 9.46 3.19 11.41
C THR A 23 9.92 2.81 10.00
N LYS A 24 9.40 1.70 9.45
CA LYS A 24 9.67 1.30 8.05
C LYS A 24 9.21 2.35 7.03
N TYR A 25 8.08 3.01 7.28
CA TYR A 25 7.61 4.08 6.41
C TYR A 25 8.59 5.27 6.41
N GLU A 26 9.10 5.65 7.58
CA GLU A 26 10.10 6.72 7.71
C GLU A 26 11.42 6.38 7.01
N GLU A 27 11.88 5.13 7.10
CA GLU A 27 13.05 4.63 6.36
C GLU A 27 12.87 4.79 4.84
N VAL A 28 11.74 4.33 4.29
CA VAL A 28 11.43 4.47 2.85
C VAL A 28 11.35 5.95 2.46
N VAL A 29 10.71 6.79 3.27
CA VAL A 29 10.66 8.24 3.01
C VAL A 29 12.05 8.87 2.96
N ASN A 30 12.96 8.45 3.84
CA ASN A 30 14.33 8.94 3.86
C ASN A 30 15.12 8.49 2.62
N GLU A 31 14.96 7.24 2.18
CA GLU A 31 15.55 6.76 0.93
C GLU A 31 15.06 7.57 -0.28
N PHE A 32 13.76 7.84 -0.36
CA PHE A 32 13.18 8.67 -1.42
C PHE A 32 13.73 10.11 -1.39
N ARG A 33 13.93 10.69 -0.20
CA ARG A 33 14.56 12.01 -0.05
C ARG A 33 16.01 11.99 -0.53
N ALA A 34 16.78 10.99 -0.13
CA ALA A 34 18.18 10.81 -0.54
C ALA A 34 18.29 10.64 -2.06
N TYR A 35 17.41 9.83 -2.65
CA TYR A 35 17.30 9.66 -4.10
C TYR A 35 17.00 10.98 -4.82
N GLY A 36 15.99 11.73 -4.34
CA GLY A 36 15.64 13.01 -4.93
C GLY A 36 16.73 14.07 -4.81
N PHE A 37 17.51 14.04 -3.72
CA PHE A 37 18.69 14.89 -3.56
C PHE A 37 19.79 14.51 -4.56
N ASN A 38 20.14 13.22 -4.63
CA ASN A 38 21.17 12.71 -5.53
C ASN A 38 20.87 13.00 -7.01
N LYS A 39 19.61 12.84 -7.43
CA LYS A 39 19.16 13.12 -8.81
C LYS A 39 18.83 14.59 -9.08
N ARG A 40 19.04 15.49 -8.11
CA ARG A 40 18.75 16.93 -8.22
C ARG A 40 17.32 17.23 -8.71
N LEU A 41 16.35 16.44 -8.26
CA LEU A 41 14.95 16.63 -8.64
C LEU A 41 14.44 17.99 -8.12
N SER A 42 13.52 18.60 -8.86
CA SER A 42 12.86 19.84 -8.46
C SER A 42 12.10 19.66 -7.14
N THR A 43 11.98 20.74 -6.37
CA THR A 43 11.26 20.73 -5.09
C THR A 43 9.79 20.35 -5.26
N SER A 44 9.17 20.73 -6.39
CA SER A 44 7.81 20.35 -6.73
C SER A 44 7.66 18.85 -6.93
N LEU A 45 8.58 18.22 -7.67
CA LEU A 45 8.53 16.78 -7.97
C LEU A 45 8.81 15.94 -6.71
N LYS A 46 9.78 16.35 -5.88
CA LYS A 46 10.01 15.74 -4.55
C LYS A 46 8.77 15.77 -3.67
N ARG A 47 8.08 16.93 -3.61
CA ARG A 47 6.85 17.08 -2.83
C ARG A 47 5.73 16.18 -3.36
N ARG A 48 5.58 16.09 -4.68
CA ARG A 48 4.59 15.21 -5.33
C ARG A 48 4.86 13.73 -5.04
N MET A 49 6.11 13.29 -5.15
CA MET A 49 6.51 11.92 -4.78
C MET A 49 6.18 11.60 -3.31
N LEU A 50 6.49 12.50 -2.38
CA LEU A 50 6.17 12.30 -0.96
C LEU A 50 4.66 12.29 -0.69
N LYS A 51 3.89 13.18 -1.33
CA LYS A 51 2.42 13.20 -1.23
C LYS A 51 1.83 11.88 -1.75
N HIS A 52 2.36 11.34 -2.85
CA HIS A 52 1.94 10.05 -3.40
C HIS A 52 2.19 8.91 -2.40
N LEU A 53 3.37 8.85 -1.80
CA LEU A 53 3.71 7.87 -0.76
C LEU A 53 2.79 7.98 0.47
N GLU A 54 2.52 9.20 0.93
CA GLU A 54 1.63 9.44 2.07
C GLU A 54 0.20 8.97 1.77
N CYS A 55 -0.33 9.27 0.58
CA CYS A 55 -1.65 8.80 0.15
C CYS A 55 -1.69 7.27 0.00
N ARG A 56 -0.64 6.66 -0.56
CA ARG A 56 -0.58 5.20 -0.81
C ARG A 56 -0.51 4.38 0.46
N TYR A 57 0.35 4.79 1.41
CA TYR A 57 0.64 3.99 2.59
C TYR A 57 -0.02 4.51 3.87
N ARG A 58 -0.70 5.67 3.84
CA ARG A 58 -1.31 6.29 5.03
C ARG A 58 -0.35 6.35 6.24
N LYS A 59 0.93 6.66 5.97
CA LYS A 59 2.05 6.68 6.96
C LYS A 59 2.38 5.33 7.62
N ARG A 60 1.91 4.22 7.07
CA ARG A 60 2.25 2.87 7.52
C ARG A 60 2.64 2.00 6.33
N TYR A 61 3.88 1.51 6.34
CA TYR A 61 4.37 0.72 5.23
C TYR A 61 3.93 -0.74 5.35
N PHE A 62 3.32 -1.27 4.29
CA PHE A 62 2.95 -2.68 4.15
C PHE A 62 3.46 -3.20 2.81
N ASN A 63 4.15 -4.34 2.83
CA ASN A 63 4.53 -5.02 1.60
C ASN A 63 3.39 -5.93 1.14
N GLU A 64 2.49 -5.36 0.34
CA GLU A 64 1.31 -6.05 -0.19
C GLU A 64 1.68 -7.34 -0.93
N SER A 65 2.76 -7.33 -1.73
CA SER A 65 3.20 -8.54 -2.45
C SER A 65 3.60 -9.68 -1.52
N THR A 66 4.26 -9.37 -0.40
CA THR A 66 4.63 -10.37 0.62
C THR A 66 3.41 -10.86 1.38
N ILE A 67 2.51 -9.95 1.76
CA ILE A 67 1.26 -10.29 2.46
C ILE A 67 0.40 -11.21 1.59
N MET A 68 0.23 -10.87 0.31
CA MET A 68 -0.52 -11.69 -0.64
C MET A 68 0.12 -13.06 -0.88
N ARG A 69 1.45 -13.17 -0.86
CA ARG A 69 2.16 -14.46 -1.03
C ARG A 69 2.07 -15.35 0.21
N MET A 70 1.89 -14.77 1.40
CA MET A 70 1.69 -15.56 2.63
C MET A 70 0.31 -16.23 2.69
N MET A 71 -0.65 -15.76 1.89
CA MET A 71 -2.01 -16.29 1.84
C MET A 71 -2.13 -17.43 0.83
N SER A 72 -3.07 -18.35 1.07
CA SER A 72 -3.43 -19.38 0.09
C SER A 72 -4.09 -18.76 -1.14
N ASP A 73 -4.03 -19.44 -2.28
CA ASP A 73 -4.62 -18.94 -3.54
C ASP A 73 -6.11 -18.61 -3.40
N ASN A 74 -6.87 -19.44 -2.69
CA ASN A 74 -8.29 -19.21 -2.44
C ASN A 74 -8.52 -17.96 -1.58
N LEU A 75 -7.73 -17.79 -0.52
CA LEU A 75 -7.86 -16.62 0.35
C LEU A 75 -7.49 -15.33 -0.39
N ARG A 76 -6.44 -15.37 -1.20
CA ARG A 76 -6.02 -14.25 -2.04
C ARG A 76 -7.11 -13.83 -3.04
N ARG A 77 -7.79 -14.79 -3.67
CA ARG A 77 -8.94 -14.51 -4.54
C ARG A 77 -10.09 -13.86 -3.78
N SER A 78 -10.47 -14.41 -2.62
CA SER A 78 -11.55 -13.84 -1.79
C SER A 78 -11.24 -12.40 -1.37
N VAL A 79 -10.02 -12.12 -0.92
CA VAL A 79 -9.59 -10.77 -0.53
C VAL A 79 -9.67 -9.82 -1.72
N ARG A 80 -9.25 -10.24 -2.92
CA ARG A 80 -9.31 -9.42 -4.11
C ARG A 80 -10.75 -9.13 -4.55
N MET A 81 -11.61 -10.13 -4.51
CA MET A 81 -13.04 -10.00 -4.80
C MET A 81 -13.73 -9.05 -3.83
N GLU A 82 -13.41 -9.13 -2.53
CA GLU A 82 -13.94 -8.22 -1.52
C GLU A 82 -13.42 -6.78 -1.71
N ALA A 83 -12.13 -6.62 -2.03
CA ALA A 83 -11.56 -5.31 -2.34
C ALA A 83 -12.24 -4.64 -3.56
N CYS A 84 -12.60 -5.43 -4.57
CA CYS A 84 -13.28 -4.96 -5.77
C CYS A 84 -14.81 -4.92 -5.65
N TYR A 85 -15.38 -5.37 -4.52
CA TYR A 85 -16.83 -5.52 -4.34
C TYR A 85 -17.59 -4.21 -4.61
N HIS A 86 -17.06 -3.08 -4.15
CA HIS A 86 -17.64 -1.78 -4.44
C HIS A 86 -17.63 -1.47 -5.94
N LEU A 87 -16.52 -1.70 -6.64
CA LEU A 87 -16.41 -1.45 -8.08
C LEU A 87 -17.39 -2.30 -8.89
N LEU A 88 -17.47 -3.60 -8.57
CA LEU A 88 -18.38 -4.53 -9.22
C LEU A 88 -19.85 -4.16 -9.01
N ARG A 89 -20.20 -3.61 -7.84
CA ARG A 89 -21.57 -3.19 -7.52
C ARG A 89 -21.99 -1.91 -8.26
N TYR A 90 -21.08 -0.95 -8.41
CA TYR A 90 -21.38 0.35 -9.00
C TYR A 90 -21.36 0.35 -10.53
N VAL A 91 -20.61 -0.55 -11.16
CA VAL A 91 -20.52 -0.61 -12.63
C VAL A 91 -21.51 -1.63 -13.17
N ASP A 92 -22.56 -1.16 -13.85
CA ASP A 92 -23.64 -2.01 -14.39
C ASP A 92 -23.16 -3.06 -15.39
N MET A 93 -22.04 -2.80 -16.08
CA MET A 93 -21.42 -3.74 -17.01
C MET A 93 -21.07 -5.08 -16.34
N PHE A 94 -20.72 -5.08 -15.04
CA PHE A 94 -20.31 -6.31 -14.35
C PHE A 94 -21.48 -7.17 -13.84
N LYS A 95 -22.70 -6.64 -13.78
CA LYS A 95 -23.87 -7.36 -13.23
C LYS A 95 -24.35 -8.52 -14.11
N GLY A 96 -24.00 -8.52 -15.39
CA GLY A 96 -24.42 -9.54 -16.36
C GLY A 96 -23.40 -10.65 -16.62
N PHE A 97 -22.19 -10.57 -16.06
CA PHE A 97 -21.15 -11.56 -16.33
C PHE A 97 -21.24 -12.78 -15.39
N PRO A 98 -20.84 -13.97 -15.87
CA PRO A 98 -20.73 -15.14 -15.00
C PRO A 98 -19.64 -14.93 -13.94
N PRO A 99 -19.80 -15.48 -12.72
CA PRO A 99 -18.89 -15.25 -11.61
C PRO A 99 -17.43 -15.61 -11.92
N THR A 100 -17.20 -16.67 -12.69
CA THR A 100 -15.87 -17.13 -13.10
C THR A 100 -15.14 -16.08 -13.94
N LEU A 101 -15.85 -15.38 -14.83
CA LEU A 101 -15.28 -14.37 -15.70
C LEU A 101 -15.02 -13.06 -14.95
N ILE A 102 -15.85 -12.77 -13.93
CA ILE A 102 -15.59 -11.66 -13.00
C ILE A 102 -14.31 -11.93 -12.21
N GLU A 103 -14.11 -13.15 -11.71
CA GLU A 103 -12.88 -13.52 -11.01
C GLU A 103 -11.64 -13.31 -11.88
N ASP A 104 -11.68 -13.75 -13.15
CA ASP A 104 -10.57 -13.57 -14.09
C ASP A 104 -10.28 -12.08 -14.37
N ILE A 105 -11.33 -11.26 -14.55
CA ILE A 105 -11.18 -9.81 -14.74
C ILE A 105 -10.59 -9.17 -13.48
N VAL A 106 -11.11 -9.52 -12.30
CA VAL A 106 -10.64 -8.99 -11.03
C VAL A 106 -9.18 -9.38 -10.80
N ASP A 107 -8.78 -10.59 -11.18
CA ASP A 107 -7.38 -11.02 -11.12
C ASP A 107 -6.44 -10.18 -12.01
N SER A 108 -6.96 -9.58 -13.08
CA SER A 108 -6.22 -8.66 -13.96
C SER A 108 -6.14 -7.22 -13.45
N PHE A 109 -6.94 -6.84 -12.45
CA PHE A 109 -6.93 -5.47 -11.93
C PHE A 109 -5.67 -5.14 -11.13
N THR A 110 -5.13 -3.96 -11.40
CA THR A 110 -4.04 -3.35 -10.64
C THR A 110 -4.56 -2.14 -9.88
N TYR A 111 -4.22 -2.09 -8.59
CA TYR A 111 -4.57 -0.94 -7.76
C TYR A 111 -3.55 0.18 -7.95
N GLU A 112 -4.02 1.34 -8.43
CA GLU A 112 -3.22 2.55 -8.61
C GLU A 112 -3.89 3.76 -7.95
N ILE A 113 -3.06 4.66 -7.41
CA ILE A 113 -3.49 5.92 -6.80
C ILE A 113 -2.87 7.05 -7.60
N TYR A 114 -3.69 8.01 -7.98
CA TYR A 114 -3.25 9.22 -8.68
C TYR A 114 -3.47 10.45 -7.81
N LEU A 115 -2.59 11.43 -7.94
CA LEU A 115 -2.69 12.70 -7.25
C LEU A 115 -3.49 13.73 -8.07
N GLU A 116 -3.97 14.76 -7.39
CA GLU A 116 -4.54 15.94 -8.04
C GLU A 116 -3.53 16.54 -9.04
N ASN A 117 -3.97 16.72 -10.29
CA ASN A 117 -3.18 17.18 -11.45
C ASN A 117 -2.25 16.14 -12.10
N ASP A 118 -2.39 14.85 -11.77
CA ASP A 118 -1.78 13.79 -12.57
C ASP A 118 -2.55 13.65 -13.90
N VAL A 119 -1.84 13.74 -15.03
CA VAL A 119 -2.41 13.46 -16.35
C VAL A 119 -2.53 11.94 -16.50
N LEU A 120 -3.76 11.43 -16.49
CA LEU A 120 -4.06 10.00 -16.61
C LEU A 120 -3.99 9.54 -18.07
N ILE A 121 -4.59 10.35 -18.94
CA ILE A 121 -4.73 10.08 -20.37
C ILE A 121 -4.37 11.38 -21.07
N GLU A 122 -3.31 11.34 -21.85
CA GLU A 122 -2.90 12.45 -22.71
C GLU A 122 -3.53 12.23 -24.09
N ALA A 123 -4.12 13.28 -24.66
CA ALA A 123 -4.67 13.22 -26.02
C ALA A 123 -3.51 13.23 -27.02
N GLY A 124 -3.43 12.20 -27.85
CA GLY A 124 -2.57 12.14 -29.04
C GLY A 124 -3.29 12.67 -30.27
#